data_AF-A0AA89BP92-F1
#
_entry.id   AF-A0AA89BP92-F1
#
_cell.length_a   1.000
_cell.length_b   1.000
_cell.length_c   1.000
_cell.angle_alpha   90.00
_cell.angle_beta   90.00
_cell.angle_gamma   90.00
#
_symmetry.space_group_name_H-M   'P 1'
#
loop_
_entity.id
_entity.type
_entity.pdbx_description
1 polymer ?
#
loop_
_entity_poly.entity_id
_entity_poly.type
_entity_poly.pdbx_seq_one_letter_code
_entity_poly.pdbx_strand_id
1 'polypeptide(L)'
;MNRVYECVRMSPQHSSSEDSSSYVDQLVKPVLASFTDQDSRVRYYACEALYNIVKVCRGFVLPYFNEIFDGLSKLTADPDQNVKNGTELLDRLIKDIVTESPNFDLKAFIPLLRERVYAKNPESRQFIVSWIAVLDAVPDINMLVLLPDIIDGLFQILGDKNSEIRKMCQGVLSEFLEEIKRTRSEVRYEGIANILILHCHSDDDLIQCTAMLWLREFILQADRVMIQYIPGMLNAILPCLQSNQNLVKRKYPL
;
A
#
# COMPACT_ATOMS: atom_id res chain seq x y z
N MET A 1 -32.95 -10.86 -0.69
CA MET A 1 -33.15 -10.29 -2.03
C MET A 1 -34.11 -9.10 -2.06
N ASN A 2 -35.33 -9.16 -1.49
CA ASN A 2 -36.32 -8.07 -1.62
C ASN A 2 -35.93 -6.72 -0.97
N ARG A 3 -35.13 -6.69 0.10
CA ARG A 3 -34.73 -5.42 0.74
C ARG A 3 -33.67 -4.62 -0.04
N VAL A 4 -32.83 -5.31 -0.83
CA VAL A 4 -31.83 -4.65 -1.69
C VAL A 4 -32.50 -3.96 -2.88
N TYR A 5 -33.60 -4.54 -3.40
CA TYR A 5 -34.37 -3.96 -4.50
C TYR A 5 -35.26 -2.79 -4.09
N GLU A 6 -35.76 -2.74 -2.85
CA GLU A 6 -36.52 -1.59 -2.35
C GLU A 6 -35.69 -0.30 -2.33
N CYS A 7 -34.37 -0.42 -2.15
CA CYS A 7 -33.43 0.70 -2.20
C CYS A 7 -33.33 1.35 -3.59
N VAL A 8 -33.72 0.65 -4.66
CA VAL A 8 -33.62 1.11 -6.06
C VAL A 8 -34.82 1.96 -6.49
N ARG A 9 -35.94 1.94 -5.74
CA ARG A 9 -37.19 2.62 -6.13
C ARG A 9 -37.43 4.00 -5.50
N MET A 10 -36.58 4.46 -4.58
CA MET A 10 -36.77 5.78 -3.99
C MET A 10 -36.16 6.87 -4.90
N SER A 11 -37.04 7.58 -5.61
CA SER A 11 -36.70 8.82 -6.31
C SER A 11 -36.25 9.93 -5.34
N PRO A 12 -35.51 10.95 -5.80
CA PRO A 12 -34.63 11.76 -4.97
C PRO A 12 -35.39 12.91 -4.32
N GLN A 13 -36.15 12.66 -3.26
CA GLN A 13 -36.66 13.72 -2.39
C GLN A 13 -36.61 13.24 -0.93
N HIS A 14 -35.60 13.74 -0.21
CA HIS A 14 -35.51 13.76 1.25
C HIS A 14 -35.30 12.40 1.95
N SER A 15 -34.15 11.75 1.75
CA SER A 15 -33.53 10.96 2.84
C SER A 15 -32.34 11.74 3.38
N SER A 16 -32.30 11.93 4.69
CA SER A 16 -31.18 12.61 5.34
C SER A 16 -29.89 11.81 5.11
N SER A 17 -28.73 12.48 5.07
CA SER A 17 -27.42 11.81 5.03
C SER A 17 -27.21 10.84 6.20
N GLU A 18 -27.90 11.08 7.32
CA GLU A 18 -27.85 10.26 8.53
C GLU A 18 -28.59 8.93 8.36
N ASP A 19 -29.77 8.93 7.73
CA ASP A 19 -30.52 7.71 7.45
C ASP A 19 -29.68 6.77 6.59
N SER A 20 -29.14 7.29 5.49
CA SER A 20 -28.33 6.51 4.54
C SER A 20 -27.07 5.92 5.19
N SER A 21 -26.42 6.66 6.10
CA SER A 21 -25.23 6.18 6.82
C SER A 21 -25.55 5.04 7.81
N SER A 22 -26.69 5.14 8.52
CA SER A 22 -27.15 4.10 9.46
C SER A 22 -27.52 2.78 8.77
N TYR A 23 -28.06 2.84 7.55
CA TYR A 23 -28.37 1.65 6.76
C TYR A 23 -27.12 0.98 6.22
N VAL A 24 -26.11 1.74 5.79
CA VAL A 24 -24.83 1.17 5.34
C VAL A 24 -24.16 0.40 6.48
N ASP A 25 -24.22 0.89 7.73
CA ASP A 25 -23.68 0.18 8.90
C ASP A 25 -24.28 -1.23 9.06
N GLN A 26 -25.61 -1.31 9.00
CA GLN A 26 -26.37 -2.54 9.17
C GLN A 26 -26.17 -3.52 8.02
N LEU A 27 -25.77 -3.04 6.84
CA LEU A 27 -25.53 -3.88 5.66
C LEU A 27 -24.07 -4.34 5.58
N VAL A 28 -23.10 -3.47 5.86
CA VAL A 28 -21.67 -3.75 5.67
C VAL A 28 -21.14 -4.68 6.76
N LYS A 29 -21.42 -4.42 8.04
CA LYS A 29 -20.85 -5.20 9.15
C LYS A 29 -21.16 -6.71 9.09
N PRO A 30 -22.41 -7.16 8.86
CA PRO A 30 -22.70 -8.59 8.79
C PRO A 30 -22.02 -9.28 7.59
N VAL A 31 -21.86 -8.56 6.48
CA VAL A 31 -21.19 -9.08 5.29
C VAL A 31 -19.70 -9.23 5.55
N LEU A 32 -19.05 -8.24 6.17
CA LEU A 32 -17.64 -8.33 6.55
C LEU A 32 -17.35 -9.46 7.54
N ALA A 33 -18.24 -9.71 8.50
CA ALA A 33 -18.10 -10.84 9.43
C ALA A 33 -18.07 -12.19 8.70
N SER A 34 -18.68 -12.29 7.52
CA SER A 34 -18.72 -13.51 6.70
C SER A 34 -17.44 -13.72 5.89
N PHE A 35 -16.50 -12.78 5.86
CA PHE A 35 -15.23 -12.91 5.12
C PHE A 35 -14.29 -13.93 5.74
N THR A 36 -14.50 -14.30 7.00
CA THR A 36 -13.69 -15.29 7.71
C THR A 36 -14.43 -16.62 7.91
N ASP A 37 -15.54 -16.82 7.20
CA ASP A 37 -16.30 -18.08 7.29
C ASP A 37 -15.46 -19.27 6.80
N GLN A 38 -15.71 -20.46 7.34
CA GLN A 38 -14.98 -21.67 6.95
C GLN A 38 -15.37 -22.14 5.54
N ASP A 39 -16.62 -21.92 5.11
CA ASP A 39 -17.10 -22.30 3.77
C ASP A 39 -16.69 -21.22 2.74
N SER A 40 -15.91 -21.62 1.73
CA SER A 40 -15.47 -20.69 0.67
C SER A 40 -16.62 -20.08 -0.11
N ARG A 41 -17.76 -20.77 -0.21
CA ARG A 41 -18.97 -20.23 -0.86
C ARG A 41 -19.56 -19.08 -0.06
N VAL A 42 -19.55 -19.17 1.28
CA VAL A 42 -20.03 -18.07 2.14
C VAL A 42 -19.13 -16.86 1.97
N ARG A 43 -17.80 -17.05 1.99
CA ARG A 43 -16.84 -15.97 1.74
C ARG A 43 -17.02 -15.34 0.35
N TYR A 44 -17.20 -16.16 -0.69
CA TYR A 44 -17.45 -15.69 -2.05
C TYR A 44 -18.74 -14.85 -2.14
N TYR A 45 -19.86 -15.37 -1.63
CA TYR A 45 -21.13 -14.63 -1.66
C TYR A 45 -21.11 -13.38 -0.78
N ALA A 46 -20.34 -13.38 0.31
CA ALA A 46 -20.11 -12.18 1.09
C ALA A 46 -19.36 -11.13 0.28
N CYS A 47 -18.30 -11.52 -0.43
CA CYS A 47 -17.56 -10.62 -1.31
C CYS A 47 -18.46 -10.05 -2.42
N GLU A 48 -19.28 -10.89 -3.06
CA GLU A 48 -20.24 -10.48 -4.09
C GLU A 48 -21.33 -9.54 -3.53
N ALA A 49 -21.84 -9.83 -2.33
CA ALA A 49 -22.80 -8.98 -1.65
C ALA A 49 -22.19 -7.60 -1.34
N LEU A 50 -20.96 -7.55 -0.82
CA LEU A 50 -20.29 -6.29 -0.54
C LEU A 50 -20.00 -5.49 -1.81
N TYR A 51 -19.59 -6.15 -2.89
CA TYR A 51 -19.44 -5.52 -4.20
C TYR A 51 -20.73 -4.81 -4.64
N ASN A 52 -21.88 -5.48 -4.53
CA ASN A 52 -23.16 -4.89 -4.90
C ASN A 52 -23.55 -3.72 -3.97
N ILE A 53 -23.29 -3.82 -2.67
CA ILE A 53 -23.53 -2.72 -1.72
C ILE A 53 -22.66 -1.51 -2.07
N VAL A 54 -21.36 -1.72 -2.25
CA VAL A 54 -20.37 -0.68 -2.60
C VAL A 54 -20.70 -0.04 -3.94
N LYS A 55 -21.13 -0.82 -4.92
CA LYS A 55 -21.54 -0.33 -6.24
C LYS A 55 -22.70 0.67 -6.15
N VAL A 56 -23.62 0.46 -5.22
CA VAL A 56 -24.77 1.37 -5.00
C VAL A 56 -24.39 2.54 -4.10
N CYS A 57 -23.68 2.29 -3.01
CA CYS A 57 -23.40 3.28 -1.97
C CYS A 57 -22.21 4.22 -2.31
N ARG A 58 -21.30 3.81 -3.19
CA ARG A 58 -20.15 4.61 -3.65
C ARG A 58 -19.40 5.26 -2.47
N GLY A 59 -19.18 6.58 -2.48
CA GLY A 59 -18.45 7.30 -1.43
C GLY A 59 -19.04 7.16 -0.02
N PHE A 60 -20.31 6.79 0.13
CA PHE A 60 -20.92 6.55 1.45
C PHE A 60 -20.33 5.33 2.19
N VAL A 61 -19.55 4.47 1.51
CA VAL A 61 -18.85 3.34 2.16
C VAL A 61 -17.49 3.72 2.77
N LEU A 62 -16.96 4.92 2.47
CA LEU A 62 -15.64 5.34 2.94
C LEU A 62 -15.46 5.39 4.47
N PRO A 63 -16.49 5.70 5.29
CA PRO A 63 -16.38 5.56 6.74
C PRO A 63 -16.02 4.13 7.20
N TYR A 64 -16.31 3.12 6.39
CA TYR A 64 -16.03 1.71 6.65
C TYR A 64 -14.78 1.19 5.91
N PHE A 65 -14.04 2.10 5.25
CA PHE A 65 -12.93 1.73 4.38
C PHE A 65 -11.90 0.85 5.09
N ASN A 66 -11.55 1.17 6.33
CA ASN A 66 -10.54 0.41 7.08
C ASN A 66 -10.99 -1.05 7.31
N GLU A 67 -12.26 -1.31 7.62
CA GLU A 67 -12.74 -2.68 7.81
C GLU A 67 -12.88 -3.43 6.48
N ILE A 68 -13.30 -2.72 5.42
CA ILE A 68 -13.36 -3.29 4.06
C ILE A 68 -11.94 -3.66 3.59
N PHE A 69 -10.98 -2.75 3.75
CA PHE A 69 -9.58 -2.98 3.42
C PHE A 69 -9.00 -4.16 4.21
N ASP A 70 -9.26 -4.22 5.52
CA ASP A 70 -8.83 -5.35 6.35
C ASP A 70 -9.37 -6.69 5.81
N GLY A 71 -10.66 -6.73 5.48
CA GLY A 71 -11.29 -7.88 4.86
C GLY A 71 -10.65 -8.28 3.52
N LEU A 72 -10.49 -7.32 2.60
CA LEU A 72 -9.86 -7.54 1.29
C LEU A 72 -8.41 -8.05 1.42
N SER A 73 -7.64 -7.49 2.35
CA SER A 73 -6.23 -7.87 2.58
C SER A 73 -6.06 -9.32 3.02
N LYS A 74 -7.12 -9.92 3.60
CA LYS A 74 -7.18 -11.33 3.98
C LYS A 74 -7.65 -12.20 2.81
N LEU A 75 -8.71 -11.77 2.12
CA LEU A 75 -9.30 -12.53 1.02
C LEU A 75 -8.42 -12.60 -0.24
N THR A 76 -7.51 -11.65 -0.45
CA THR A 76 -6.56 -11.71 -1.58
C THR A 76 -5.65 -12.96 -1.52
N ALA A 77 -5.42 -13.49 -0.31
CA ALA A 77 -4.66 -14.70 -0.05
C ALA A 77 -5.55 -15.94 0.19
N ASP A 78 -6.84 -15.88 -0.15
CA ASP A 78 -7.79 -16.98 0.07
C ASP A 78 -7.38 -18.24 -0.70
N PRO A 79 -7.49 -19.46 -0.14
CA PRO A 79 -7.17 -20.67 -0.89
C PRO A 79 -8.10 -20.93 -2.09
N ASP A 80 -9.33 -20.39 -2.09
CA ASP A 80 -10.31 -20.58 -3.17
C ASP A 80 -10.15 -19.51 -4.26
N GLN A 81 -9.92 -19.95 -5.50
CA GLN A 81 -9.71 -19.04 -6.62
C GLN A 81 -10.95 -18.19 -6.96
N ASN A 82 -12.17 -18.68 -6.73
CA ASN A 82 -13.37 -17.89 -6.98
C ASN A 82 -13.48 -16.74 -5.98
N VAL A 83 -13.10 -16.99 -4.72
CA VAL A 83 -13.03 -15.94 -3.70
C VAL A 83 -11.99 -14.89 -4.08
N LYS A 84 -10.80 -15.29 -4.54
CA LYS A 84 -9.78 -14.35 -5.04
C LYS A 84 -10.30 -13.51 -6.20
N ASN A 85 -10.95 -14.12 -7.19
CA ASN A 85 -11.50 -13.41 -8.35
C ASN A 85 -12.59 -12.39 -7.93
N GLY A 86 -13.48 -12.76 -7.01
CA GLY A 86 -14.49 -11.85 -6.46
C GLY A 86 -13.86 -10.68 -5.69
N THR A 87 -12.83 -10.99 -4.90
CA THR A 87 -12.06 -10.01 -4.11
C THR A 87 -11.41 -8.97 -5.02
N GLU A 88 -10.84 -9.39 -6.15
CA GLU A 88 -10.21 -8.49 -7.10
C GLU A 88 -11.20 -7.48 -7.70
N LEU A 89 -12.43 -7.90 -8.01
CA LEU A 89 -13.47 -7.00 -8.53
C LEU A 89 -13.89 -5.95 -7.49
N LEU A 90 -14.03 -6.37 -6.23
CA LEU A 90 -14.34 -5.48 -5.12
C LEU A 90 -13.18 -4.52 -4.82
N ASP A 91 -11.94 -5.02 -4.81
CA ASP A 91 -10.73 -4.23 -4.62
C ASP A 91 -10.62 -3.10 -5.65
N ARG A 92 -10.80 -3.42 -6.94
CA ARG A 92 -10.82 -2.41 -8.02
C ARG A 92 -11.90 -1.36 -7.80
N LEU A 93 -13.12 -1.77 -7.45
CA LEU A 93 -14.22 -0.84 -7.21
C LEU A 93 -13.97 0.10 -6.02
N ILE A 94 -13.37 -0.40 -4.93
CA ILE A 94 -12.99 0.43 -3.78
C ILE A 94 -11.88 1.41 -4.18
N LYS A 95 -10.87 0.97 -4.97
CA LYS A 95 -9.83 1.87 -5.50
C LYS A 95 -10.43 3.01 -6.31
N ASP A 96 -11.34 2.71 -7.24
CA ASP A 96 -12.04 3.73 -8.04
C ASP A 96 -12.80 4.73 -7.15
N ILE A 97 -13.49 4.26 -6.10
CA ILE A 97 -14.21 5.14 -5.18
C ILE A 97 -13.25 6.02 -4.36
N VAL A 98 -12.12 5.48 -3.94
CA VAL A 98 -11.11 6.23 -3.17
C VAL A 98 -10.45 7.30 -4.04
N THR A 99 -10.08 6.98 -5.28
CA THR A 99 -9.43 7.94 -6.20
C THR A 99 -10.38 9.03 -6.69
N GLU A 100 -11.69 8.76 -6.75
CA GLU A 100 -12.73 9.75 -7.10
C GLU A 100 -13.20 10.60 -5.90
N SER A 101 -12.74 10.30 -4.67
CA SER A 101 -13.24 10.95 -3.46
C SER A 101 -12.26 11.99 -2.90
N PRO A 102 -12.67 13.27 -2.72
CA PRO A 102 -11.83 14.29 -2.12
C PRO A 102 -11.71 14.15 -0.58
N ASN A 103 -12.53 13.29 0.05
CA ASN A 103 -12.67 13.20 1.50
C ASN A 103 -12.10 11.89 2.08
N PHE A 104 -11.16 11.25 1.38
CA PHE A 104 -10.52 10.05 1.91
C PHE A 104 -9.68 10.38 3.15
N ASP A 105 -10.03 9.76 4.29
CA ASP A 105 -9.29 9.97 5.54
C ASP A 105 -8.00 9.13 5.57
N LEU A 106 -6.98 9.65 4.90
CA LEU A 106 -5.65 9.03 4.89
C LEU A 106 -5.12 8.81 6.31
N LYS A 107 -5.37 9.75 7.24
CA LYS A 107 -4.85 9.70 8.61
C LYS A 107 -5.41 8.50 9.37
N ALA A 108 -6.69 8.23 9.24
CA ALA A 108 -7.33 7.05 9.84
C ALA A 108 -6.81 5.74 9.24
N PHE A 109 -6.34 5.75 7.99
CA PHE A 109 -5.80 4.56 7.32
C PHE A 109 -4.33 4.24 7.70
N ILE A 110 -3.53 5.25 8.07
CA ILE A 110 -2.09 5.10 8.38
C ILE A 110 -1.77 3.90 9.29
N PRO A 111 -2.44 3.71 10.46
CA PRO A 111 -2.07 2.64 11.38
C PRO A 111 -2.25 1.25 10.77
N LEU A 112 -3.31 1.07 9.98
CA LEU A 112 -3.60 -0.18 9.31
C LEU A 112 -2.58 -0.48 8.21
N LEU A 113 -2.25 0.50 7.37
CA LEU A 113 -1.25 0.33 6.31
C LEU A 113 0.14 -0.01 6.89
N ARG A 114 0.54 0.67 7.97
CA ARG A 114 1.81 0.42 8.69
C ARG A 114 1.92 -1.02 9.20
N GLU A 115 0.82 -1.60 9.68
CA GLU A 115 0.82 -3.01 10.08
C GLU A 115 0.96 -3.94 8.87
N ARG A 116 0.24 -3.64 7.79
CA ARG A 116 0.10 -4.56 6.66
C ARG A 116 1.26 -4.59 5.69
N VAL A 117 2.10 -3.55 5.67
CA VAL A 117 3.33 -3.56 4.85
C VAL A 117 4.28 -4.71 5.22
N TYR A 118 4.16 -5.28 6.43
CA TYR A 118 4.94 -6.44 6.89
C TYR A 118 4.27 -7.79 6.61
N ALA A 119 3.33 -7.86 5.66
CA ALA A 119 2.64 -9.09 5.32
C ALA A 119 3.60 -10.20 4.86
N LYS A 120 3.38 -11.42 5.37
CA LYS A 120 4.21 -12.60 5.07
C LYS A 120 3.82 -13.31 3.77
N ASN A 121 2.55 -13.20 3.37
CA ASN A 121 2.05 -13.83 2.16
C ASN A 121 2.34 -12.94 0.92
N PRO A 122 2.81 -13.51 -0.22
CA PRO A 122 3.09 -12.76 -1.44
C PRO A 122 1.88 -11.99 -1.99
N GLU A 123 0.70 -12.63 -2.08
CA GLU A 123 -0.52 -11.99 -2.55
C GLU A 123 -0.92 -10.79 -1.68
N SER A 124 -0.80 -10.91 -0.36
CA SER A 124 -0.98 -9.77 0.55
C SER A 124 0.05 -8.66 0.30
N ARG A 125 1.33 -8.97 0.05
CA ARG A 125 2.33 -7.93 -0.27
C ARG A 125 2.01 -7.23 -1.59
N GLN A 126 1.62 -7.98 -2.62
CA GLN A 126 1.19 -7.41 -3.91
C GLN A 126 -0.01 -6.48 -3.73
N PHE A 127 -0.99 -6.90 -2.93
CA PHE A 127 -2.16 -6.09 -2.58
C PHE A 127 -1.74 -4.77 -1.93
N ILE A 128 -0.86 -4.80 -0.93
CA ILE A 128 -0.39 -3.60 -0.24
C ILE A 128 0.37 -2.65 -1.16
N VAL A 129 1.31 -3.17 -1.96
CA VAL A 129 2.04 -2.35 -2.95
C VAL A 129 1.09 -1.72 -3.95
N SER A 130 0.08 -2.46 -4.42
CA SER A 130 -0.93 -1.93 -5.34
C SER A 130 -1.75 -0.78 -4.71
N TRP A 131 -2.11 -0.89 -3.43
CA TRP A 131 -2.83 0.19 -2.74
C TRP A 131 -1.96 1.42 -2.52
N ILE A 132 -0.69 1.24 -2.16
CA ILE A 132 0.25 2.35 -2.01
C ILE A 132 0.41 3.10 -3.35
N ALA A 133 0.59 2.37 -4.46
CA ALA A 133 0.68 2.95 -5.79
C ALA A 133 -0.56 3.76 -6.18
N VAL A 134 -1.76 3.23 -5.89
CA VAL A 134 -3.03 3.91 -6.20
C VAL A 134 -3.17 5.19 -5.40
N LEU A 135 -2.85 5.16 -4.11
CA LEU A 135 -2.96 6.34 -3.25
C LEU A 135 -1.92 7.41 -3.60
N ASP A 136 -0.70 7.01 -3.96
CA ASP A 136 0.37 7.92 -4.40
C ASP A 136 0.03 8.64 -5.71
N ALA A 137 -0.71 7.98 -6.59
CA ALA A 137 -1.18 8.56 -7.84
C ALA A 137 -2.30 9.60 -7.67
N VAL A 138 -2.91 9.74 -6.49
CA VAL A 138 -3.98 10.72 -6.24
C VAL A 138 -3.37 12.08 -5.88
N PRO A 139 -3.56 13.15 -6.70
CA PRO A 139 -2.87 14.43 -6.51
C PRO A 139 -3.15 15.13 -5.17
N ASP A 140 -4.31 14.88 -4.59
CA ASP A 140 -4.75 15.50 -3.33
C ASP A 140 -4.33 14.69 -2.08
N ILE A 141 -3.73 13.51 -2.27
CA ILE A 141 -3.26 12.64 -1.19
C ILE A 141 -1.74 12.77 -1.06
N ASN A 142 -1.28 13.29 0.07
CA ASN A 142 0.15 13.38 0.36
C ASN A 142 0.68 12.08 1.01
N MET A 143 1.16 11.15 0.19
CA MET A 143 1.73 9.88 0.65
C MET A 143 3.14 10.02 1.24
N LEU A 144 3.87 11.11 0.98
CA LEU A 144 5.21 11.33 1.56
C LEU A 144 5.17 11.46 3.09
N VAL A 145 4.05 11.90 3.67
CA VAL A 145 3.85 11.97 5.13
C VAL A 145 3.89 10.58 5.78
N LEU A 146 3.49 9.55 5.04
CA LEU A 146 3.46 8.15 5.47
C LEU A 146 4.81 7.45 5.33
N LEU A 147 5.71 7.99 4.51
CA LEU A 147 6.92 7.31 4.10
C LEU A 147 7.79 6.80 5.26
N PRO A 148 8.02 7.56 6.36
CA PRO A 148 8.77 7.05 7.51
C PRO A 148 8.19 5.78 8.14
N ASP A 149 6.88 5.56 8.00
CA ASP A 149 6.17 4.43 8.61
C ASP A 149 6.12 3.18 7.73
N ILE A 150 6.29 3.34 6.41
CA ILE A 150 6.10 2.24 5.44
C ILE A 150 7.38 1.87 4.70
N ILE A 151 8.41 2.73 4.70
CA ILE A 151 9.61 2.55 3.87
C ILE A 151 10.36 1.27 4.19
N ASP A 152 10.55 0.93 5.47
CA ASP A 152 11.20 -0.32 5.85
C ASP A 152 10.45 -1.54 5.29
N GLY A 153 9.12 -1.57 5.44
CA GLY A 153 8.28 -2.61 4.87
C GLY A 153 8.38 -2.69 3.35
N LEU A 154 8.38 -1.57 2.63
CA LEU A 154 8.58 -1.54 1.18
C LEU A 154 9.94 -2.13 0.77
N PHE A 155 11.01 -1.80 1.50
CA PHE A 155 12.32 -2.41 1.24
C PHE A 155 12.35 -3.92 1.53
N GLN A 156 11.59 -4.40 2.52
CA GLN A 156 11.42 -5.84 2.72
C GLN A 156 10.63 -6.50 1.57
N ILE A 157 9.57 -5.84 1.06
CA ILE A 157 8.81 -6.32 -0.10
C ILE A 157 9.66 -6.30 -1.39
N LEU A 158 10.59 -5.36 -1.53
CA LEU A 158 11.52 -5.31 -2.67
C LEU A 158 12.38 -6.59 -2.78
N GLY A 159 12.61 -7.28 -1.66
CA GLY A 159 13.27 -8.59 -1.61
C GLY A 159 12.38 -9.80 -1.87
N ASP A 160 11.10 -9.62 -2.22
CA ASP A 160 10.15 -10.72 -2.43
C ASP A 160 10.66 -11.71 -3.48
N LYS A 161 10.52 -13.01 -3.26
CA LYS A 161 10.90 -14.04 -4.23
C LYS A 161 10.21 -13.87 -5.60
N ASN A 162 8.98 -13.38 -5.63
CA ASN A 162 8.22 -13.14 -6.86
C ASN A 162 8.70 -11.87 -7.58
N SER A 163 9.24 -12.03 -8.79
CA SER A 163 9.79 -10.93 -9.60
C SER A 163 8.76 -9.86 -9.99
N GLU A 164 7.49 -10.23 -10.13
CA GLU A 164 6.42 -9.28 -10.44
C GLU A 164 6.18 -8.33 -9.26
N ILE A 165 6.12 -8.87 -8.04
CA ILE A 165 5.99 -8.09 -6.81
C ILE A 165 7.20 -7.19 -6.63
N ARG A 166 8.42 -7.70 -6.86
CA ARG A 166 9.63 -6.86 -6.82
C ARG A 166 9.54 -5.68 -7.79
N LYS A 167 9.13 -5.95 -9.03
CA LYS A 167 9.02 -4.92 -10.07
C LYS A 167 7.97 -3.87 -9.70
N MET A 168 6.82 -4.29 -9.19
CA MET A 168 5.78 -3.37 -8.70
C MET A 168 6.30 -2.49 -7.56
N CYS A 169 6.93 -3.11 -6.55
CA CYS A 169 7.46 -2.38 -5.39
C CYS A 169 8.59 -1.42 -5.79
N GLN A 170 9.46 -1.82 -6.72
CA GLN A 170 10.50 -0.96 -7.26
C GLN A 170 9.92 0.25 -7.99
N GLY A 171 8.82 0.07 -8.74
CA GLY A 171 8.10 1.16 -9.39
C GLY A 171 7.64 2.21 -8.38
N VAL A 172 6.92 1.78 -7.33
CA VAL A 172 6.45 2.64 -6.24
C VAL A 172 7.60 3.38 -5.55
N LEU A 173 8.69 2.68 -5.21
CA LEU A 173 9.87 3.32 -4.61
C LEU A 173 10.53 4.33 -5.57
N SER A 174 10.48 4.11 -6.87
CA SER A 174 11.01 5.05 -7.85
C SER A 174 10.15 6.30 -7.94
N GLU A 175 8.82 6.15 -7.93
CA GLU A 175 7.86 7.25 -7.96
C GLU A 175 8.01 8.16 -6.73
N PHE A 176 8.07 7.58 -5.52
CA PHE A 176 8.36 8.35 -4.30
C PHE A 176 9.68 9.12 -4.39
N LEU A 177 10.74 8.49 -4.89
CA LEU A 177 12.04 9.15 -4.99
C LEU A 177 12.01 10.32 -5.98
N GLU A 178 11.33 10.17 -7.12
CA GLU A 178 11.14 11.25 -8.10
C GLU A 178 10.26 12.37 -7.54
N GLU A 179 9.22 12.05 -6.77
CA GLU A 179 8.41 13.05 -6.09
C GLU A 179 9.23 13.86 -5.08
N ILE A 180 10.06 13.19 -4.27
CA ILE A 180 10.99 13.83 -3.33
C ILE A 180 12.00 14.72 -4.06
N LYS A 181 12.46 14.35 -5.26
CA LYS A 181 13.32 15.24 -6.08
C LYS A 181 12.62 16.49 -6.57
N ARG A 182 11.35 16.35 -6.95
CA ARG A 182 10.57 17.46 -7.49
C ARG A 182 10.10 18.42 -6.40
N THR A 183 9.76 17.88 -5.23
CA THR A 183 9.26 18.65 -4.10
C THR A 183 10.40 18.93 -3.14
N ARG A 184 10.62 20.18 -2.73
CA ARG A 184 11.40 20.46 -1.50
C ARG A 184 10.55 20.05 -0.29
N SER A 185 10.24 18.76 -0.21
CA SER A 185 9.26 18.22 0.69
C SER A 185 9.75 18.29 2.13
N GLU A 186 8.81 18.46 3.05
CA GLU A 186 9.02 18.31 4.50
C GLU A 186 9.16 16.83 4.89
N VAL A 187 9.77 16.01 4.03
CA VAL A 187 10.06 14.62 4.39
C VAL A 187 10.98 14.65 5.59
N ARG A 188 10.54 13.99 6.66
CA ARG A 188 11.37 13.77 7.85
C ARG A 188 12.46 12.78 7.46
N TYR A 189 13.57 13.32 6.99
CA TYR A 189 14.75 12.53 6.63
C TYR A 189 15.30 11.77 7.85
N GLU A 190 15.08 12.31 9.05
CA GLU A 190 15.39 11.65 10.31
C GLU A 190 14.51 10.39 10.49
N GLY A 191 15.16 9.26 10.77
CA GLY A 191 14.49 7.96 10.84
C GLY A 191 14.55 7.20 9.51
N ILE A 192 14.18 7.83 8.39
CA ILE A 192 14.30 7.20 7.06
C ILE A 192 15.79 6.89 6.75
N ALA A 193 16.69 7.84 7.02
CA ALA A 193 18.12 7.63 6.77
C ALA A 193 18.68 6.40 7.51
N ASN A 194 18.25 6.15 8.76
CA ASN A 194 18.71 4.98 9.53
C ASN A 194 18.18 3.67 8.93
N ILE A 195 16.93 3.65 8.49
CA ILE A 195 16.35 2.49 7.80
C ILE A 195 17.11 2.21 6.50
N LEU A 196 17.38 3.24 5.70
CA LEU A 196 18.12 3.09 4.45
C LEU A 196 19.56 2.61 4.67
N ILE A 197 20.25 3.12 5.71
CA ILE A 197 21.59 2.65 6.09
C ILE A 197 21.58 1.15 6.44
N LEU A 198 20.54 0.67 7.12
CA LEU A 198 20.38 -0.76 7.38
C LEU A 198 20.25 -1.55 6.07
N HIS A 199 19.39 -1.11 5.15
CA HIS A 199 19.16 -1.77 3.85
C HIS A 199 20.37 -1.70 2.89
N CYS A 200 21.27 -0.73 3.04
CA CYS A 200 22.55 -0.72 2.32
C CYS A 200 23.45 -1.93 2.65
N HIS A 201 23.27 -2.57 3.80
CA HIS A 201 24.00 -3.78 4.17
C HIS A 201 23.30 -5.06 3.72
N SER A 202 22.22 -4.98 2.94
CA SER A 202 21.54 -6.14 2.38
C SER A 202 22.45 -6.92 1.43
N ASP A 203 22.34 -8.25 1.46
CA ASP A 203 22.99 -9.16 0.50
C ASP A 203 22.26 -9.19 -0.86
N ASP A 204 21.05 -8.61 -0.94
CA ASP A 204 20.31 -8.46 -2.20
C ASP A 204 20.78 -7.18 -2.91
N ASP A 205 21.42 -7.35 -4.07
CA ASP A 205 21.98 -6.27 -4.89
C ASP A 205 20.95 -5.18 -5.21
N LEU A 206 19.68 -5.54 -5.47
CA LEU A 206 18.63 -4.59 -5.81
C LEU A 206 18.23 -3.74 -4.60
N ILE A 207 18.07 -4.38 -3.44
CA ILE A 207 17.78 -3.68 -2.17
C ILE A 207 18.92 -2.71 -1.84
N GLN A 208 20.15 -3.22 -1.86
CA GLN A 208 21.34 -2.43 -1.55
C GLN A 208 21.48 -1.23 -2.51
N CYS A 209 21.35 -1.45 -3.83
CA CYS A 209 21.44 -0.37 -4.81
C CYS A 209 20.33 0.66 -4.65
N THR A 210 19.08 0.23 -4.45
CA THR A 210 17.95 1.14 -4.21
C THR A 210 18.18 1.98 -2.96
N ALA A 211 18.65 1.38 -1.86
CA ALA A 211 18.92 2.10 -0.62
C ALA A 211 20.04 3.13 -0.79
N MET A 212 21.12 2.78 -1.49
CA MET A 212 22.22 3.71 -1.79
C MET A 212 21.77 4.87 -2.69
N LEU A 213 20.91 4.62 -3.67
CA LEU A 213 20.35 5.67 -4.52
C LEU A 213 19.53 6.66 -3.70
N TRP A 214 18.64 6.17 -2.84
CA TRP A 214 17.85 7.00 -1.95
C TRP A 214 18.71 7.86 -1.02
N LEU A 215 19.71 7.24 -0.37
CA LEU A 215 20.66 7.94 0.48
C LEU A 215 21.45 9.02 -0.25
N ARG A 216 21.89 8.74 -1.49
CA ARG A 216 22.57 9.72 -2.35
C ARG A 216 21.66 10.91 -2.63
N GLU A 217 20.40 10.68 -2.98
CA GLU A 217 19.46 11.77 -3.24
C GLU A 217 19.19 12.60 -1.98
N PHE A 218 19.08 11.96 -0.81
CA PHE A 218 18.91 12.68 0.45
C PHE A 218 20.12 13.56 0.77
N ILE A 219 21.35 13.12 0.48
CA ILE A 219 22.53 13.98 0.60
C ILE A 219 22.46 15.17 -0.37
N LEU A 220 22.06 14.93 -1.62
CA LEU A 220 22.02 15.97 -2.64
C LEU A 220 20.96 17.04 -2.35
N GLN A 221 19.87 16.66 -1.69
CA GLN A 221 18.76 17.57 -1.39
C GLN A 221 18.85 18.23 -0.03
N ALA A 222 19.55 17.63 0.93
CA ALA A 222 19.48 18.07 2.31
C ALA A 222 20.40 19.25 2.65
N ASP A 223 19.86 20.11 3.51
CA ASP A 223 20.61 21.04 4.35
C ASP A 223 21.39 20.31 5.47
N ARG A 224 22.12 21.05 6.31
CA ARG A 224 23.07 20.58 7.35
C ARG A 224 22.61 19.40 8.23
N VAL A 225 21.31 19.13 8.32
CA VAL A 225 20.69 18.03 9.08
C VAL A 225 21.19 16.65 8.64
N MET A 226 21.48 16.43 7.34
CA MET A 226 21.97 15.13 6.88
C MET A 226 23.45 14.86 7.19
N ILE A 227 24.21 15.89 7.58
CA ILE A 227 25.66 15.77 7.87
C ILE A 227 25.90 14.76 9.01
N GLN A 228 25.00 14.69 10.00
CA GLN A 228 25.16 13.78 11.14
C GLN A 228 25.06 12.29 10.76
N TYR A 229 24.45 11.97 9.62
CA TYR A 229 24.30 10.59 9.15
C TYR A 229 25.45 10.15 8.24
N ILE A 230 26.25 11.08 7.70
CA ILE A 230 27.37 10.81 6.77
C ILE A 230 28.30 9.68 7.26
N PRO A 231 28.72 9.60 8.54
CA PRO A 231 29.58 8.50 8.99
C PRO A 231 28.93 7.12 8.83
N GLY A 232 27.65 6.98 9.17
CA GLY A 232 26.89 5.74 8.99
C GLY A 232 26.72 5.39 7.51
N MET A 233 26.49 6.40 6.67
CA MET A 233 26.38 6.24 5.22
C MET A 233 27.71 5.81 4.59
N LEU A 234 28.82 6.43 4.98
CA LEU A 234 30.16 6.04 4.52
C LEU A 234 30.49 4.61 4.93
N ASN A 235 30.21 4.23 6.18
CA ASN A 235 30.39 2.86 6.64
C ASN A 235 29.54 1.86 5.85
N ALA A 236 28.34 2.25 5.43
CA ALA A 236 27.47 1.39 4.61
C ALA A 236 27.93 1.31 3.15
N ILE A 237 28.43 2.40 2.57
CA ILE A 237 28.79 2.49 1.14
C ILE A 237 30.21 1.96 0.86
N LEU A 238 31.16 2.15 1.78
CA LEU A 238 32.56 1.76 1.58
C LEU A 238 32.75 0.25 1.29
N PRO A 239 32.08 -0.68 1.99
CA PRO A 239 32.11 -2.10 1.66
C PRO A 239 31.53 -2.38 0.26
N CYS A 240 30.46 -1.68 -0.15
CA CYS A 240 29.84 -1.83 -1.46
C CYS A 240 30.78 -1.43 -2.61
N LEU A 241 31.67 -0.46 -2.38
CA LEU A 241 32.72 -0.08 -3.34
C LEU A 241 33.80 -1.16 -3.48
N GLN A 242 34.11 -1.90 -2.40
CA GLN A 242 35.01 -3.06 -2.47
C GLN A 242 34.35 -4.24 -3.18
N SER A 243 33.06 -4.49 -2.95
CA SER A 243 32.28 -5.53 -3.63
C SER A 243 32.10 -5.26 -5.13
N ASN A 244 32.00 -4.00 -5.55
CA ASN A 244 31.96 -3.62 -6.97
C ASN A 244 33.26 -3.97 -7.74
N GLN A 245 34.43 -4.03 -7.08
CA GLN A 245 35.62 -4.59 -7.73
C GLN A 245 35.48 -6.09 -8.06
N ASN A 246 34.63 -6.82 -7.33
CA ASN A 246 34.36 -8.24 -7.59
C ASN A 246 33.30 -8.45 -8.68
N LEU A 247 32.38 -7.50 -8.90
CA LEU A 247 31.46 -7.51 -10.05
C LEU A 247 32.19 -7.27 -11.38
N VAL A 248 33.18 -6.38 -11.41
CA VAL A 248 34.07 -6.18 -12.58
C VAL A 248 34.90 -7.44 -12.86
N LYS A 249 35.42 -8.12 -11.83
CA LYS A 249 36.15 -9.39 -11.96
C LYS A 249 35.26 -10.58 -12.36
N ARG A 250 33.99 -10.61 -11.96
CA ARG A 250 33.03 -11.66 -12.36
C ARG A 250 32.55 -11.51 -13.81
N LYS A 251 32.52 -10.29 -14.35
CA LYS A 251 32.09 -10.02 -15.73
C LYS A 251 33.20 -10.24 -16.77
N TYR A 252 34.46 -10.21 -16.34
CA TYR A 252 35.65 -10.49 -17.15
C TYR A 252 36.69 -11.26 -16.34
N PRO A 253 36.60 -12.60 -16.26
CA PRO A 253 37.69 -13.41 -15.74
C PRO A 253 38.86 -13.36 -16.75
N LEU A 254 40.07 -13.07 -16.26
CA LEU A 254 41.31 -13.34 -16.99
C LEU A 254 41.50 -14.86 -17.15
#